data_AF-A0A257ZS81-F1
#
_entry.id   AF-A0A257ZS81-F1
#
_cell.length_a   1.000
_cell.length_b   1.000
_cell.length_c   1.000
_cell.angle_alpha   90.00
_cell.angle_beta   90.00
_cell.angle_gamma   90.00
#
_symmetry.space_group_name_H-M   'P 1'
#
loop_
_entity.id
_entity.type
_entity.pdbx_description
1 polymer ?
#
loop_
_entity_poly.entity_id
_entity_poly.type
_entity_poly.pdbx_seq_one_letter_code
_entity_poly.pdbx_strand_id
1 'polypeptide(L)'
;MTSRAFIAGCLGTSLTPDERAFFRDARPWGFILFRRNTQDPVQVAALTAQMRETVGWHAPILIDQEGGRVQRMAPPHWPKYPAAQAFLAINDPVAQREIVRLSARLMAHDLKTVGIDVDCLPVLDVPVAGSHDVIGDRAYAHEPDRVAQLGRAAAEGLMAGGVLPVIKHMPGHGRARADSHHDLPVVDASLDALRAHDFRPFRHLADMPLAMTAHVVFTAIDPKNPATVSRKVVREIMRGELGYDGLIMTDDISMKALSGGFAQKARAAIRAGVDVVLHCHGIMAEMVAIAGAVPEMRGDRARRAAMALARLRHAPEPLDVEAARAQLASALALGG
;
A
#
# COMPACT_ATOMS: atom_id res chain seq x y z
N MET A 1 21.01 2.19 15.10
CA MET A 1 20.95 3.53 14.47
C MET A 1 19.49 3.86 14.16
N THR A 2 19.09 5.12 14.19
CA THR A 2 17.71 5.55 13.86
C THR A 2 17.56 5.80 12.36
N SER A 3 16.55 5.19 11.71
CA SER A 3 16.23 5.41 10.30
C SER A 3 15.55 6.77 10.08
N ARG A 4 15.52 7.24 8.82
CA ARG A 4 14.76 8.41 8.39
C ARG A 4 13.39 8.03 7.85
N ALA A 5 12.45 8.97 7.94
CA ALA A 5 11.04 8.80 7.65
C ALA A 5 10.71 8.76 6.15
N PHE A 6 11.40 7.91 5.40
CA PHE A 6 11.10 7.65 3.99
C PHE A 6 11.32 6.20 3.60
N ILE A 7 10.64 5.78 2.52
CA ILE A 7 10.78 4.49 1.85
C ILE A 7 11.34 4.76 0.45
N ALA A 8 12.34 4.00 0.04
CA ALA A 8 13.04 4.20 -1.23
C ALA A 8 12.87 3.01 -2.19
N GLY A 9 12.61 3.31 -3.46
CA GLY A 9 12.83 2.36 -4.56
C GLY A 9 14.26 2.37 -5.08
N CYS A 10 14.54 1.50 -6.05
CA CYS A 10 15.78 1.50 -6.83
C CYS A 10 15.48 1.39 -8.34
N LEU A 11 16.45 1.74 -9.18
CA LEU A 11 16.25 1.77 -10.63
C LEU A 11 16.19 0.38 -11.27
N GLY A 12 17.08 -0.52 -10.84
CA GLY A 12 17.30 -1.81 -11.51
C GLY A 12 17.04 -3.05 -10.65
N THR A 13 17.51 -4.19 -11.14
CA THR A 13 17.42 -5.51 -10.50
C THR A 13 18.55 -5.80 -9.51
N SER A 14 19.48 -4.87 -9.35
CA SER A 14 20.55 -4.90 -8.34
C SER A 14 20.88 -3.48 -7.92
N LEU A 15 21.48 -3.34 -6.72
CA LEU A 15 21.92 -2.02 -6.25
C LEU A 15 23.27 -1.65 -6.85
N THR A 16 23.32 -0.48 -7.45
CA THR A 16 24.57 0.19 -7.86
C THR A 16 25.43 0.57 -6.64
N PRO A 17 26.75 0.79 -6.81
CA PRO A 17 27.61 1.29 -5.72
C PRO A 17 27.10 2.61 -5.10
N ASP A 18 26.57 3.52 -5.93
CA ASP A 18 26.04 4.80 -5.48
C ASP A 18 24.75 4.64 -4.68
N GLU A 19 23.81 3.78 -5.11
CA GLU A 19 22.62 3.44 -4.32
C GLU A 19 23.00 2.80 -2.99
N ARG A 20 23.97 1.88 -2.97
CA ARG A 20 24.46 1.26 -1.73
C ARG A 20 25.04 2.29 -0.77
N ALA A 21 25.88 3.20 -1.27
CA ALA A 21 26.46 4.26 -0.46
C ALA A 21 25.38 5.20 0.08
N PHE A 22 24.46 5.64 -0.78
CA PHE A 22 23.36 6.51 -0.40
C PHE A 22 22.46 5.87 0.66
N PHE A 23 22.02 4.61 0.49
CA PHE A 23 21.12 3.96 1.45
C PHE A 23 21.76 3.75 2.81
N ARG A 24 23.05 3.40 2.85
CA ARG A 24 23.81 3.30 4.10
C ARG A 24 23.84 4.62 4.87
N ASP A 25 24.03 5.73 4.17
CA ASP A 25 24.20 7.04 4.82
C ASP A 25 22.83 7.69 5.13
N ALA A 26 21.86 7.57 4.21
CA ALA A 26 20.52 8.14 4.34
C ALA A 26 19.60 7.33 5.27
N ARG A 27 19.84 6.02 5.41
CA ARG A 27 19.14 5.09 6.30
C ARG A 27 17.61 5.16 6.16
N PRO A 28 17.03 4.84 4.98
CA PRO A 28 15.57 4.80 4.83
C PRO A 28 14.92 3.87 5.85
N TRP A 29 13.66 4.14 6.19
CA TRP A 29 12.88 3.25 7.05
C TRP A 29 12.52 1.95 6.34
N GLY A 30 12.35 1.96 5.02
CA GLY A 30 12.06 0.76 4.24
C GLY A 30 12.39 0.93 2.78
N PHE A 31 12.13 -0.11 2.00
CA PHE A 31 12.30 -0.10 0.55
C PHE A 31 11.01 -0.52 -0.15
N ILE A 32 10.86 -0.17 -1.42
CA ILE A 32 9.73 -0.65 -2.24
C ILE A 32 10.22 -1.19 -3.59
N LEU A 33 9.66 -2.32 -3.99
CA LEU A 33 9.94 -2.96 -5.28
C LEU A 33 8.79 -2.74 -6.27
N PHE A 34 9.16 -2.58 -7.54
CA PHE A 34 8.27 -2.47 -8.68
C PHE A 34 8.59 -3.54 -9.71
N ARG A 35 7.77 -3.65 -10.76
CA ARG A 35 7.94 -4.64 -11.84
C ARG A 35 9.34 -4.62 -12.47
N ARG A 36 9.96 -3.43 -12.57
CA ARG A 36 11.33 -3.27 -13.09
C ARG A 36 12.41 -3.92 -12.23
N ASN A 37 12.08 -4.26 -10.98
CA ASN A 37 12.99 -4.86 -10.01
C ASN A 37 12.78 -6.39 -9.86
N THR A 38 11.76 -6.96 -10.52
CA THR A 38 11.30 -8.35 -10.33
C THR A 38 11.54 -9.20 -11.57
N GLN A 39 12.77 -9.68 -11.73
CA GLN A 39 13.17 -10.53 -12.86
C GLN A 39 12.81 -12.00 -12.61
N ASP A 40 13.32 -12.56 -11.52
CA ASP A 40 13.11 -13.97 -11.13
C ASP A 40 13.28 -14.12 -9.59
N PRO A 41 12.86 -15.25 -8.99
CA PRO A 41 12.88 -15.41 -7.53
C PRO A 41 14.27 -15.29 -6.90
N VAL A 42 15.32 -15.79 -7.56
CA VAL A 42 16.69 -15.74 -7.03
C VAL A 42 17.19 -14.29 -7.04
N GLN A 43 16.96 -13.57 -8.14
CA GLN A 43 17.33 -12.17 -8.26
C GLN A 43 16.60 -11.29 -7.24
N VAL A 44 15.28 -11.47 -7.05
CA VAL A 44 14.51 -10.65 -6.09
C VAL A 44 15.00 -10.91 -4.67
N ALA A 45 15.20 -12.18 -4.29
CA ALA A 45 15.75 -12.52 -2.97
C ALA A 45 17.15 -11.92 -2.73
N ALA A 46 18.00 -11.88 -3.78
CA ALA A 46 19.29 -11.22 -3.69
C ALA A 46 19.14 -9.69 -3.52
N LEU A 47 18.26 -9.05 -4.28
CA LEU A 47 18.02 -7.60 -4.16
C LEU A 47 17.48 -7.21 -2.78
N THR A 48 16.54 -7.98 -2.22
CA THR A 48 15.99 -7.72 -0.89
C THR A 48 17.05 -7.87 0.21
N ALA A 49 17.92 -8.88 0.10
CA ALA A 49 19.06 -9.04 0.99
C ALA A 49 20.05 -7.87 0.89
N GLN A 50 20.40 -7.43 -0.33
CA GLN A 50 21.29 -6.28 -0.56
C GLN A 50 20.73 -4.99 0.05
N MET A 51 19.43 -4.73 -0.09
CA MET A 51 18.78 -3.57 0.52
C MET A 51 18.94 -3.56 2.04
N ARG A 52 18.68 -4.68 2.72
CA ARG A 52 18.86 -4.79 4.18
C ARG A 52 20.33 -4.69 4.60
N GLU A 53 21.24 -5.25 3.83
CA GLU A 53 22.68 -5.15 4.06
C GLU A 53 23.12 -3.67 4.09
N THR A 54 22.63 -2.82 3.18
CA THR A 54 23.02 -1.40 3.15
C THR A 54 22.69 -0.66 4.44
N VAL A 55 21.59 -1.01 5.11
CA VAL A 55 21.13 -0.33 6.33
C VAL A 55 21.48 -1.05 7.62
N GLY A 56 21.91 -2.32 7.56
CA GLY A 56 22.36 -3.10 8.71
C GLY A 56 21.25 -3.50 9.68
N TRP A 57 19.99 -3.55 9.24
CA TRP A 57 18.85 -4.03 10.02
C TRP A 57 17.79 -4.64 9.09
N HIS A 58 16.81 -5.34 9.68
CA HIS A 58 15.73 -5.97 8.93
C HIS A 58 14.66 -4.94 8.50
N ALA A 59 15.05 -4.01 7.63
CA ALA A 59 14.16 -2.99 7.09
C ALA A 59 12.98 -3.64 6.32
N PRO A 60 11.74 -3.14 6.48
CA PRO A 60 10.59 -3.59 5.72
C PRO A 60 10.80 -3.34 4.22
N ILE A 61 10.50 -4.36 3.43
CA ILE A 61 10.47 -4.27 1.97
C ILE A 61 9.02 -4.41 1.51
N LEU A 62 8.57 -3.38 0.79
CA LEU A 62 7.22 -3.22 0.29
C LEU A 62 7.13 -3.67 -1.18
N ILE A 63 5.94 -4.06 -1.58
CA ILE A 63 5.56 -4.21 -2.99
C ILE A 63 4.10 -3.80 -3.16
N ASP A 64 3.67 -3.68 -4.40
CA ASP A 64 2.29 -3.42 -4.77
C ASP A 64 1.74 -4.58 -5.62
N GLN A 65 1.35 -5.66 -4.94
CA GLN A 65 0.96 -6.94 -5.53
C GLN A 65 -0.55 -7.17 -5.32
N GLU A 66 -1.42 -6.43 -6.00
CA GLU A 66 -2.87 -6.57 -5.78
C GLU A 66 -3.50 -7.76 -6.52
N GLY A 67 -2.92 -8.13 -7.65
CA GLY A 67 -3.54 -9.03 -8.64
C GLY A 67 -4.14 -8.25 -9.82
N GLY A 68 -4.58 -8.98 -10.85
CA GLY A 68 -5.07 -8.36 -12.08
C GLY A 68 -4.00 -7.51 -12.76
N ARG A 69 -4.33 -6.24 -13.06
CA ARG A 69 -3.41 -5.30 -13.71
C ARG A 69 -2.32 -4.72 -12.80
N VAL A 70 -2.51 -4.77 -11.47
CA VAL A 70 -1.53 -4.32 -10.49
C VAL A 70 -0.85 -5.54 -9.87
N GLN A 71 0.12 -6.08 -10.61
CA GLN A 71 0.88 -7.25 -10.20
C GLN A 71 2.33 -7.07 -10.67
N ARG A 72 3.27 -7.00 -9.72
CA ARG A 72 4.69 -6.76 -10.03
C ARG A 72 5.43 -8.08 -10.24
N MET A 73 5.21 -9.04 -9.34
CA MET A 73 5.66 -10.43 -9.46
C MET A 73 4.64 -11.21 -10.30
N ALA A 74 5.00 -11.52 -11.54
CA ALA A 74 4.09 -12.06 -12.56
C ALA A 74 4.62 -13.36 -13.20
N PRO A 75 3.79 -14.06 -14.01
CA PRO A 75 4.29 -15.18 -14.82
C PRO A 75 5.50 -14.80 -15.67
N PRO A 76 6.43 -15.75 -15.93
CA PRO A 76 6.29 -17.20 -15.68
C PRO A 76 6.67 -17.65 -14.26
N HIS A 77 7.27 -16.79 -13.44
CA HIS A 77 7.84 -17.19 -12.16
C HIS A 77 6.84 -17.22 -11.00
N TRP A 78 5.78 -16.41 -11.10
CA TRP A 78 4.73 -16.34 -10.10
C TRP A 78 3.35 -16.53 -10.74
N PRO A 79 2.37 -17.07 -10.01
CA PRO A 79 1.03 -17.25 -10.54
C PRO A 79 0.37 -15.91 -10.88
N LYS A 80 -0.54 -15.91 -11.84
CA LYS A 80 -1.42 -14.77 -12.10
C LYS A 80 -2.48 -14.73 -11.00
N TYR A 81 -2.51 -13.64 -10.23
CA TYR A 81 -3.55 -13.43 -9.23
C TYR A 81 -4.76 -12.73 -9.87
N PRO A 82 -6.00 -13.08 -9.46
CA PRO A 82 -7.20 -12.41 -9.96
C PRO A 82 -7.24 -10.94 -9.50
N ALA A 83 -7.93 -10.09 -10.27
CA ALA A 83 -8.30 -8.76 -9.79
C ALA A 83 -9.35 -8.90 -8.66
N ALA A 84 -9.44 -7.92 -7.75
CA ALA A 84 -10.36 -7.96 -6.63
C ALA A 84 -11.83 -8.13 -7.07
N GLN A 85 -12.22 -7.51 -8.18
CA GLN A 85 -13.57 -7.63 -8.73
C GLN A 85 -13.94 -9.07 -9.11
N ALA A 86 -12.98 -9.92 -9.48
CA ALA A 86 -13.26 -11.29 -9.89
C ALA A 86 -13.88 -12.13 -8.76
N PHE A 87 -13.64 -11.78 -7.50
CA PHE A 87 -14.24 -12.47 -6.37
C PHE A 87 -15.75 -12.22 -6.25
N LEU A 88 -16.30 -11.18 -6.89
CA LEU A 88 -17.74 -10.87 -6.90
C LEU A 88 -18.60 -11.96 -7.55
N ALA A 89 -17.97 -12.78 -8.39
CA ALA A 89 -18.57 -13.95 -9.03
C ALA A 89 -18.93 -15.07 -8.03
N ILE A 90 -18.37 -15.06 -6.82
CA ILE A 90 -18.67 -16.03 -5.77
C ILE A 90 -19.91 -15.56 -4.99
N ASN A 91 -21.03 -16.27 -5.18
CA ASN A 91 -22.34 -15.87 -4.64
C ASN A 91 -22.48 -16.08 -3.12
N ASP A 92 -21.91 -17.15 -2.58
CA ASP A 92 -21.97 -17.41 -1.14
C ASP A 92 -21.03 -16.46 -0.38
N PRO A 93 -21.55 -15.56 0.49
CA PRO A 93 -20.72 -14.54 1.13
C PRO A 93 -19.64 -15.10 2.06
N VAL A 94 -19.89 -16.26 2.68
CA VAL A 94 -18.92 -16.91 3.56
C VAL A 94 -17.77 -17.48 2.73
N ALA A 95 -18.08 -18.24 1.69
CA ALA A 95 -17.10 -18.77 0.75
C ALA A 95 -16.34 -17.64 0.04
N GLN A 96 -17.00 -16.57 -0.38
CA GLN A 96 -16.37 -15.40 -0.99
C GLN A 96 -15.29 -14.82 -0.06
N ARG A 97 -15.64 -14.56 1.20
CA ARG A 97 -14.69 -14.07 2.20
C ARG A 97 -13.51 -15.01 2.38
N GLU A 98 -13.76 -16.32 2.51
CA GLU A 98 -12.70 -17.32 2.69
C GLU A 98 -11.77 -17.42 1.49
N ILE A 99 -12.31 -17.35 0.27
CA ILE A 99 -11.50 -17.39 -0.96
C ILE A 99 -10.67 -16.12 -1.13
N VAL A 100 -11.19 -14.93 -0.75
CA VAL A 100 -10.41 -13.69 -0.72
C VAL A 100 -9.24 -13.81 0.28
N ARG A 101 -9.51 -14.31 1.50
CA ARG A 101 -8.46 -14.57 2.50
C ARG A 101 -7.42 -15.57 1.97
N LEU A 102 -7.86 -16.66 1.35
CA LEU A 102 -6.98 -17.69 0.79
C LEU A 102 -6.09 -17.13 -0.33
N SER A 103 -6.65 -16.32 -1.22
CA SER A 103 -5.90 -15.69 -2.32
C SER A 103 -4.81 -14.76 -1.80
N ALA A 104 -5.15 -13.88 -0.85
CA ALA A 104 -4.17 -13.00 -0.22
C ALA A 104 -3.11 -13.76 0.60
N ARG A 105 -3.47 -14.91 1.18
CA ARG A 105 -2.52 -15.77 1.89
C ARG A 105 -1.53 -16.47 0.95
N LEU A 106 -1.99 -16.94 -0.21
CA LEU A 106 -1.12 -17.47 -1.27
C LEU A 106 -0.16 -16.41 -1.79
N MET A 107 -0.66 -15.19 -1.99
CA MET A 107 0.15 -14.05 -2.39
C MET A 107 1.22 -13.74 -1.34
N ALA A 108 0.86 -13.66 -0.05
CA ALA A 108 1.84 -13.48 1.01
C ALA A 108 2.88 -14.61 1.09
N HIS A 109 2.49 -15.85 0.80
CA HIS A 109 3.45 -16.96 0.67
C HIS A 109 4.48 -16.67 -0.42
N ASP A 110 4.05 -16.32 -1.64
CA ASP A 110 4.97 -16.01 -2.74
C ASP A 110 5.86 -14.80 -2.42
N LEU A 111 5.31 -13.73 -1.84
CA LEU A 111 6.06 -12.52 -1.45
C LEU A 111 7.14 -12.83 -0.39
N LYS A 112 6.78 -13.59 0.63
CA LYS A 112 7.69 -13.91 1.73
C LYS A 112 8.89 -14.76 1.28
N THR A 113 8.71 -15.62 0.28
CA THR A 113 9.80 -16.46 -0.25
C THR A 113 10.96 -15.66 -0.85
N VAL A 114 10.70 -14.41 -1.27
CA VAL A 114 11.71 -13.51 -1.85
C VAL A 114 12.05 -12.34 -0.93
N GLY A 115 11.65 -12.41 0.35
CA GLY A 115 12.03 -11.46 1.39
C GLY A 115 11.22 -10.16 1.41
N ILE A 116 10.01 -10.14 0.85
CA ILE A 116 9.09 -9.00 0.95
C ILE A 116 8.26 -9.13 2.23
N ASP A 117 8.14 -8.03 2.99
CA ASP A 117 7.50 -8.01 4.32
C ASP A 117 6.13 -7.35 4.33
N VAL A 118 5.88 -6.48 3.36
CA VAL A 118 4.71 -5.60 3.33
C VAL A 118 4.16 -5.59 1.91
N ASP A 119 2.85 -5.72 1.79
CA ASP A 119 2.17 -5.57 0.51
C ASP A 119 1.19 -4.41 0.58
N CYS A 120 1.16 -3.60 -0.47
CA CYS A 120 0.28 -2.45 -0.60
C CYS A 120 -1.14 -2.88 -0.98
N LEU A 121 -1.73 -3.76 -0.17
CA LEU A 121 -3.04 -4.37 -0.32
C LEU A 121 -3.64 -4.52 1.10
N PRO A 122 -4.96 -4.34 1.32
CA PRO A 122 -6.06 -4.20 0.35
C PRO A 122 -6.34 -2.78 -0.17
N VAL A 123 -6.93 -2.71 -1.36
CA VAL A 123 -7.64 -1.52 -1.85
C VAL A 123 -9.02 -1.47 -1.17
N LEU A 124 -9.30 -0.38 -0.47
CA LEU A 124 -10.55 -0.12 0.24
C LEU A 124 -11.40 0.98 -0.42
N ASP A 125 -11.01 1.40 -1.61
CA ASP A 125 -11.75 2.39 -2.39
C ASP A 125 -13.08 1.82 -2.86
N VAL A 126 -14.14 2.65 -2.82
CA VAL A 126 -15.50 2.25 -3.19
C VAL A 126 -15.93 3.03 -4.44
N PRO A 127 -15.84 2.44 -5.65
CA PRO A 127 -16.23 3.11 -6.89
C PRO A 127 -17.71 3.49 -6.90
N VAL A 128 -18.02 4.63 -7.52
CA VAL A 128 -19.40 5.10 -7.74
C VAL A 128 -19.66 5.30 -9.23
N ALA A 129 -20.94 5.35 -9.63
CA ALA A 129 -21.27 5.63 -11.01
C ALA A 129 -20.62 6.94 -11.51
N GLY A 130 -19.90 6.87 -12.63
CA GLY A 130 -19.19 7.99 -13.24
C GLY A 130 -17.80 8.30 -12.64
N SER A 131 -17.27 7.48 -11.73
CA SER A 131 -15.87 7.56 -11.31
C SER A 131 -14.91 7.10 -12.42
N HIS A 132 -13.66 7.55 -12.34
CA HIS A 132 -12.59 7.09 -13.24
C HIS A 132 -12.25 5.62 -12.97
N ASP A 133 -11.80 4.92 -14.00
CA ASP A 133 -11.40 3.51 -13.94
C ASP A 133 -10.05 3.27 -13.21
N VAL A 134 -9.53 4.28 -12.51
CA VAL A 134 -8.25 4.18 -11.79
C VAL A 134 -8.33 3.14 -10.67
N ILE A 135 -9.52 2.96 -10.09
CA ILE A 135 -9.84 1.85 -9.21
C ILE A 135 -10.36 0.68 -10.04
N GLY A 136 -11.51 0.82 -10.70
CA GLY A 136 -12.01 -0.19 -11.64
C GLY A 136 -12.08 -1.60 -11.03
N ASP A 137 -11.43 -2.56 -11.71
CA ASP A 137 -11.32 -3.96 -11.32
C ASP A 137 -10.55 -4.23 -10.00
N ARG A 138 -9.89 -3.21 -9.44
CA ARG A 138 -9.17 -3.26 -8.17
C ARG A 138 -10.09 -3.16 -6.95
N ALA A 139 -11.34 -2.73 -7.12
CA ALA A 139 -12.31 -2.67 -6.02
C ALA A 139 -12.87 -4.06 -5.70
N TYR A 140 -12.99 -4.37 -4.41
CA TYR A 140 -13.61 -5.61 -3.96
C TYR A 140 -15.13 -5.63 -4.13
N ALA A 141 -15.80 -4.48 -4.18
CA ALA A 141 -17.25 -4.33 -4.32
C ALA A 141 -17.62 -2.85 -4.61
N HIS A 142 -18.91 -2.57 -4.74
CA HIS A 142 -19.45 -1.21 -4.89
C HIS A 142 -20.14 -0.70 -3.61
N GLU A 143 -20.33 -1.58 -2.62
CA GLU A 143 -20.96 -1.27 -1.34
C GLU A 143 -19.90 -1.14 -0.24
N PRO A 144 -19.90 -0.05 0.55
CA PRO A 144 -18.86 0.21 1.54
C PRO A 144 -18.63 -0.92 2.56
N ASP A 145 -19.72 -1.54 3.06
CA ASP A 145 -19.60 -2.64 4.04
C ASP A 145 -19.00 -3.90 3.43
N ARG A 146 -19.34 -4.17 2.16
CA ARG A 146 -18.80 -5.32 1.44
C ARG A 146 -17.32 -5.12 1.12
N VAL A 147 -16.91 -3.91 0.73
CA VAL A 147 -15.50 -3.54 0.59
C VAL A 147 -14.76 -3.71 1.91
N ALA A 148 -15.34 -3.26 3.03
CA ALA A 148 -14.74 -3.45 4.35
C ALA A 148 -14.56 -4.94 4.69
N GLN A 149 -15.59 -5.77 4.46
CA GLN A 149 -15.55 -7.19 4.77
C GLN A 149 -14.49 -7.94 3.96
N LEU A 150 -14.47 -7.75 2.64
CA LEU A 150 -13.54 -8.44 1.74
C LEU A 150 -12.12 -7.88 1.85
N GLY A 151 -11.97 -6.56 2.00
CA GLY A 151 -10.69 -5.94 2.28
C GLY A 151 -10.07 -6.47 3.59
N ARG A 152 -10.88 -6.64 4.65
CA ARG A 152 -10.40 -7.27 5.89
C ARG A 152 -9.97 -8.72 5.66
N ALA A 153 -10.73 -9.49 4.90
CA ALA A 153 -10.35 -10.87 4.57
C ALA A 153 -8.98 -10.95 3.87
N ALA A 154 -8.73 -10.05 2.91
CA ALA A 154 -7.44 -9.95 2.24
C ALA A 154 -6.31 -9.54 3.21
N ALA A 155 -6.54 -8.52 4.02
CA ALA A 155 -5.57 -8.06 5.02
C ALA A 155 -5.20 -9.17 6.03
N GLU A 156 -6.19 -9.93 6.49
CA GLU A 156 -5.98 -11.06 7.38
C GLU A 156 -5.24 -12.23 6.69
N GLY A 157 -5.51 -12.46 5.40
CA GLY A 157 -4.79 -13.43 4.57
C GLY A 157 -3.31 -13.09 4.44
N LEU A 158 -2.99 -11.83 4.16
CA LEU A 158 -1.61 -11.35 4.13
C LEU A 158 -0.90 -11.57 5.49
N MET A 159 -1.55 -11.15 6.58
CA MET A 159 -1.00 -11.31 7.93
C MET A 159 -0.84 -12.79 8.34
N ALA A 160 -1.70 -13.68 7.86
CA ALA A 160 -1.58 -15.13 8.05
C ALA A 160 -0.38 -15.72 7.29
N GLY A 161 -0.08 -15.20 6.10
CA GLY A 161 1.12 -15.54 5.32
C GLY A 161 2.41 -14.87 5.82
N GLY A 162 2.31 -13.98 6.81
CA GLY A 162 3.45 -13.28 7.41
C GLY A 162 3.90 -12.05 6.64
N VAL A 163 2.99 -11.41 5.90
CA VAL A 163 3.18 -10.13 5.20
C VAL A 163 2.21 -9.09 5.80
N LEU A 164 2.66 -7.87 6.03
CA LEU A 164 1.81 -6.80 6.57
C LEU A 164 0.97 -6.14 5.45
N PRO A 165 -0.32 -5.88 5.70
CA PRO A 165 -1.19 -5.17 4.77
C PRO A 165 -1.03 -3.65 4.90
N VAL A 166 -1.23 -2.94 3.78
CA VAL A 166 -1.40 -1.48 3.74
C VAL A 166 -2.77 -1.15 3.16
N ILE A 167 -3.66 -0.60 3.98
CA ILE A 167 -4.99 -0.18 3.49
C ILE A 167 -4.86 1.10 2.66
N LYS A 168 -5.48 1.13 1.46
CA LYS A 168 -5.35 2.26 0.54
C LYS A 168 -6.59 2.51 -0.34
N HIS A 169 -6.78 3.71 -0.89
CA HIS A 169 -6.00 4.93 -0.64
C HIS A 169 -6.79 5.82 0.32
N MET A 170 -6.34 5.93 1.55
CA MET A 170 -7.09 6.59 2.63
C MET A 170 -7.23 8.10 2.36
N PRO A 171 -8.41 8.72 2.60
CA PRO A 171 -9.65 8.12 3.12
C PRO A 171 -10.64 7.70 2.01
N GLY A 172 -10.19 7.57 0.76
CA GLY A 172 -10.97 7.01 -0.35
C GLY A 172 -10.66 7.66 -1.71
N HIS A 173 -10.39 6.85 -2.72
CA HIS A 173 -10.14 7.26 -4.11
C HIS A 173 -11.29 6.85 -5.05
N GLY A 174 -12.27 6.09 -4.56
CA GLY A 174 -13.35 5.52 -5.37
C GLY A 174 -14.24 6.53 -6.11
N ARG A 175 -14.33 7.78 -5.62
CA ARG A 175 -15.08 8.86 -6.29
C ARG A 175 -14.24 9.71 -7.24
N ALA A 176 -12.94 9.48 -7.33
CA ALA A 176 -12.08 10.29 -8.18
C ALA A 176 -12.50 10.21 -9.64
N ARG A 177 -12.47 11.36 -10.32
CA ARG A 177 -12.81 11.49 -11.74
C ARG A 177 -11.60 11.53 -12.66
N ALA A 178 -10.40 11.40 -12.10
CA ALA A 178 -9.15 11.37 -12.84
C ALA A 178 -8.17 10.39 -12.18
N ASP A 179 -7.19 9.94 -12.97
CA ASP A 179 -6.07 9.15 -12.47
C ASP A 179 -5.00 10.06 -11.84
N SER A 180 -4.71 9.85 -10.55
CA SER A 180 -3.67 10.59 -9.82
C SER A 180 -2.25 10.41 -10.36
N HIS A 181 -2.00 9.41 -11.22
CA HIS A 181 -0.74 9.27 -11.94
C HIS A 181 -0.53 10.36 -13.00
N HIS A 182 -1.61 10.97 -13.49
CA HIS A 182 -1.58 11.91 -14.61
C HIS A 182 -2.06 13.30 -14.20
N ASP A 183 -3.18 13.39 -13.48
CA ASP A 183 -3.85 14.64 -13.11
C ASP A 183 -4.19 14.66 -11.61
N LEU A 184 -4.50 15.83 -11.05
CA LEU A 184 -4.96 15.94 -9.67
C LEU A 184 -6.47 15.64 -9.59
N PRO A 185 -6.91 14.51 -8.98
CA PRO A 185 -8.33 14.21 -8.87
C PRO A 185 -8.98 15.09 -7.80
N VAL A 186 -10.18 15.56 -8.11
CA VAL A 186 -11.00 16.39 -7.23
C VAL A 186 -12.33 15.68 -6.97
N VAL A 187 -12.73 15.63 -5.69
CA VAL A 187 -13.99 15.05 -5.23
C VAL A 187 -14.81 16.15 -4.55
N ASP A 188 -15.96 16.45 -5.15
CA ASP A 188 -16.91 17.49 -4.71
C ASP A 188 -18.07 16.95 -3.86
N ALA A 189 -17.98 15.70 -3.43
CA ALA A 189 -18.98 15.11 -2.54
C ALA A 189 -19.02 15.87 -1.20
N SER A 190 -20.22 15.99 -0.62
CA SER A 190 -20.38 16.56 0.72
C SER A 190 -19.67 15.69 1.76
N LEU A 191 -19.30 16.30 2.88
CA LEU A 191 -18.64 15.57 3.97
C LEU A 191 -19.50 14.41 4.49
N ASP A 192 -20.82 14.58 4.59
CA ASP A 192 -21.72 13.51 5.03
C ASP A 192 -21.82 12.36 4.02
N ALA A 193 -21.74 12.66 2.71
CA ALA A 193 -21.67 11.62 1.68
C ALA A 193 -20.35 10.83 1.76
N LEU A 194 -19.22 11.52 1.99
CA LEU A 194 -17.92 10.87 2.19
C LEU A 194 -17.92 9.97 3.43
N ARG A 195 -18.51 10.44 4.53
CA ARG A 195 -18.66 9.69 5.79
C ARG A 195 -19.49 8.42 5.63
N ALA A 196 -20.62 8.52 4.95
CA ALA A 196 -21.54 7.41 4.74
C ALA A 196 -20.97 6.34 3.79
N HIS A 197 -19.99 6.70 2.96
CA HIS A 197 -19.54 5.88 1.83
C HIS A 197 -18.03 5.62 1.84
N ASP A 198 -17.22 6.58 1.41
CA ASP A 198 -15.78 6.45 1.15
C ASP A 198 -14.98 6.16 2.42
N PHE A 199 -15.36 6.81 3.52
CA PHE A 199 -14.65 6.73 4.80
C PHE A 199 -14.95 5.43 5.55
N ARG A 200 -16.08 4.80 5.22
CA ARG A 200 -16.65 3.70 5.99
C ARG A 200 -15.73 2.46 6.00
N PRO A 201 -15.16 1.98 4.88
CA PRO A 201 -14.20 0.87 4.92
C PRO A 201 -12.97 1.17 5.78
N PHE A 202 -12.41 2.38 5.67
CA PHE A 202 -11.25 2.78 6.45
C PHE A 202 -11.55 2.87 7.95
N ARG A 203 -12.76 3.30 8.33
CA ARG A 203 -13.21 3.27 9.73
C ARG A 203 -13.31 1.85 10.28
N HIS A 204 -13.82 0.91 9.48
CA HIS A 204 -13.92 -0.51 9.88
C HIS A 204 -12.56 -1.23 9.95
N LEU A 205 -11.54 -0.69 9.28
CA LEU A 205 -10.18 -1.23 9.24
C LEU A 205 -9.17 -0.29 9.92
N ALA A 206 -9.64 0.56 10.84
CA ALA A 206 -8.79 1.53 11.52
C ALA A 206 -7.72 0.87 12.42
N ASP A 207 -7.90 -0.40 12.75
CA ASP A 207 -6.96 -1.26 13.48
C ASP A 207 -5.81 -1.81 12.61
N MET A 208 -5.79 -1.58 11.29
CA MET A 208 -4.73 -2.11 10.41
C MET A 208 -3.37 -1.42 10.67
N PRO A 209 -2.25 -2.15 10.55
CA PRO A 209 -0.92 -1.64 10.93
C PRO A 209 -0.44 -0.47 10.09
N LEU A 210 -0.75 -0.47 8.79
CA LEU A 210 -0.25 0.48 7.80
C LEU A 210 -1.40 0.99 6.92
N ALA A 211 -1.35 2.27 6.57
CA ALA A 211 -2.27 2.91 5.62
C ALA A 211 -1.50 3.82 4.66
N MET A 212 -2.02 3.98 3.45
CA MET A 212 -1.46 4.84 2.41
C MET A 212 -2.45 5.95 2.04
N THR A 213 -2.00 7.20 2.01
CA THR A 213 -2.87 8.35 1.70
C THR A 213 -3.18 8.46 0.21
N ALA A 214 -4.39 8.88 -0.17
CA ALA A 214 -4.71 9.26 -1.55
C ALA A 214 -4.18 10.65 -1.93
N HIS A 215 -3.69 10.81 -3.17
CA HIS A 215 -3.44 12.13 -3.76
C HIS A 215 -4.71 12.73 -4.38
N VAL A 216 -5.73 12.99 -3.55
CA VAL A 216 -7.05 13.47 -3.97
C VAL A 216 -7.45 14.71 -3.18
N VAL A 217 -8.00 15.72 -3.85
CA VAL A 217 -8.61 16.90 -3.21
C VAL A 217 -10.05 16.58 -2.83
N PHE A 218 -10.40 16.76 -1.55
CA PHE A 218 -11.78 16.67 -1.05
C PHE A 218 -12.27 18.08 -0.73
N THR A 219 -13.05 18.68 -1.61
CA THR A 219 -13.38 20.11 -1.51
C THR A 219 -14.20 20.47 -0.27
N ALA A 220 -14.97 19.50 0.25
CA ALA A 220 -15.72 19.64 1.50
C ALA A 220 -14.84 19.71 2.78
N ILE A 221 -13.53 19.36 2.70
CA ILE A 221 -12.61 19.35 3.85
C ILE A 221 -11.48 20.35 3.65
N ASP A 222 -10.76 20.22 2.53
CA ASP A 222 -9.66 21.09 2.14
C ASP A 222 -9.64 21.25 0.62
N PRO A 223 -10.24 22.33 0.09
CA PRO A 223 -10.34 22.53 -1.35
C PRO A 223 -9.00 22.91 -2.02
N LYS A 224 -7.95 23.16 -1.23
CA LYS A 224 -6.66 23.63 -1.76
C LYS A 224 -5.63 22.51 -1.84
N ASN A 225 -5.72 21.53 -0.95
CA ASN A 225 -4.66 20.54 -0.77
C ASN A 225 -5.19 19.12 -0.95
N PRO A 226 -4.49 18.27 -1.73
CA PRO A 226 -4.74 16.84 -1.72
C PRO A 226 -4.53 16.26 -0.31
N ALA A 227 -5.25 15.17 0.00
CA ALA A 227 -5.27 14.56 1.33
C ALA A 227 -3.87 14.30 1.91
N THR A 228 -2.92 13.83 1.11
CA THR A 228 -1.52 13.59 1.50
C THR A 228 -0.83 14.78 2.15
N VAL A 229 -1.15 16.00 1.72
CA VAL A 229 -0.52 17.23 2.23
C VAL A 229 -1.49 18.13 2.99
N SER A 230 -2.74 17.68 3.18
CA SER A 230 -3.74 18.40 3.97
C SER A 230 -3.67 18.00 5.44
N ARG A 231 -3.32 18.95 6.31
CA ARG A 231 -3.35 18.76 7.77
C ARG A 231 -4.77 18.42 8.26
N LYS A 232 -5.80 19.00 7.64
CA LYS A 232 -7.21 18.73 8.00
C LYS A 232 -7.56 17.28 7.72
N VAL A 233 -7.29 16.80 6.51
CA VAL A 233 -7.61 15.41 6.14
C VAL A 233 -6.80 14.44 7.01
N VAL A 234 -5.48 14.64 7.16
CA VAL A 234 -4.66 13.70 7.94
C VAL A 234 -5.02 13.73 9.44
N ARG A 235 -5.10 14.90 10.07
CA ARG A 235 -5.27 14.97 11.53
C ARG A 235 -6.73 14.90 11.99
N GLU A 236 -7.63 15.60 11.31
CA GLU A 236 -9.03 15.69 11.74
C GLU A 236 -9.82 14.49 11.23
N ILE A 237 -9.59 14.04 9.98
CA ILE A 237 -10.30 12.88 9.42
C ILE A 237 -9.57 11.57 9.73
N MET A 238 -8.35 11.36 9.26
CA MET A 238 -7.69 10.04 9.40
C MET A 238 -7.36 9.70 10.86
N ARG A 239 -6.68 10.61 11.57
CA ARG A 239 -6.33 10.39 12.99
C ARG A 239 -7.52 10.61 13.93
N GLY A 240 -8.35 11.60 13.66
CA GLY A 240 -9.48 12.00 14.50
C GLY A 240 -10.71 11.13 14.25
N GLU A 241 -11.48 11.47 13.22
CA GLU A 241 -12.79 10.87 12.95
C GLU A 241 -12.74 9.36 12.64
N LEU A 242 -11.76 8.91 11.86
CA LEU A 242 -11.56 7.49 11.56
C LEU A 242 -10.86 6.74 12.69
N GLY A 243 -10.19 7.44 13.62
CA GLY A 243 -9.47 6.84 14.73
C GLY A 243 -8.24 6.01 14.34
N TYR A 244 -7.64 6.27 13.18
CA TYR A 244 -6.48 5.50 12.71
C TYR A 244 -5.21 5.87 13.51
N ASP A 245 -4.66 4.97 14.33
CA ASP A 245 -3.37 5.18 15.03
C ASP A 245 -2.19 4.40 14.41
N GLY A 246 -2.41 3.58 13.38
CA GLY A 246 -1.35 2.87 12.67
C GLY A 246 -0.39 3.79 11.90
N LEU A 247 0.63 3.24 11.25
CA LEU A 247 1.58 4.06 10.48
C LEU A 247 0.94 4.52 9.16
N ILE A 248 0.95 5.84 8.91
CA ILE A 248 0.48 6.42 7.64
C ILE A 248 1.68 6.73 6.75
N MET A 249 1.70 6.18 5.54
CA MET A 249 2.63 6.57 4.50
C MET A 249 1.94 7.37 3.39
N THR A 250 2.71 8.15 2.65
CA THR A 250 2.21 8.73 1.40
C THR A 250 2.00 7.63 0.36
N ASP A 251 1.12 7.84 -0.62
CA ASP A 251 1.29 7.22 -1.94
C ASP A 251 2.56 7.80 -2.60
N ASP A 252 2.97 7.31 -3.77
CA ASP A 252 4.24 7.70 -4.37
C ASP A 252 4.33 9.22 -4.61
N ILE A 253 5.21 9.87 -3.87
CA ILE A 253 5.37 11.32 -3.89
C ILE A 253 5.84 11.85 -5.27
N SER A 254 6.32 10.95 -6.13
CA SER A 254 6.72 11.24 -7.51
C SER A 254 5.56 11.45 -8.47
N MET A 255 4.34 11.03 -8.09
CA MET A 255 3.14 11.22 -8.90
C MET A 255 2.83 12.71 -9.15
N LYS A 256 2.20 12.98 -10.30
CA LYS A 256 1.94 14.34 -10.81
C LYS A 256 0.85 15.09 -10.03
N ALA A 257 0.03 14.39 -9.25
CA ALA A 257 -1.03 14.99 -8.45
C ALA A 257 -0.52 15.95 -7.35
N LEU A 258 0.75 15.87 -6.95
CA LEU A 258 1.36 16.82 -6.02
C LEU A 258 2.19 17.87 -6.77
N SER A 259 2.03 19.14 -6.40
CA SER A 259 2.81 20.26 -6.96
C SER A 259 4.11 20.53 -6.19
N GLY A 260 5.07 21.19 -6.84
CA GLY A 260 6.35 21.61 -6.25
C GLY A 260 7.45 20.56 -6.33
N GLY A 261 8.64 20.90 -5.82
CA GLY A 261 9.80 20.00 -5.81
C GLY A 261 9.72 18.91 -4.74
N PHE A 262 10.47 17.82 -4.90
CA PHE A 262 10.44 16.65 -4.00
C PHE A 262 10.65 16.98 -2.52
N ALA A 263 11.63 17.83 -2.19
CA ALA A 263 11.86 18.26 -0.82
C ALA A 263 10.67 19.06 -0.24
N GLN A 264 9.98 19.84 -1.07
CA GLN A 264 8.80 20.59 -0.66
C GLN A 264 7.61 19.65 -0.41
N LYS A 265 7.37 18.70 -1.33
CA LYS A 265 6.33 17.67 -1.20
C LYS A 265 6.53 16.84 0.08
N ALA A 266 7.74 16.34 0.32
CA ALA A 266 8.08 15.57 1.50
C ALA A 266 7.85 16.36 2.80
N ARG A 267 8.33 17.61 2.88
CA ARG A 267 8.06 18.47 4.05
C ARG A 267 6.58 18.75 4.25
N ALA A 268 5.82 18.93 3.17
CA ALA A 268 4.38 19.18 3.25
C ALA A 268 3.63 17.96 3.83
N ALA A 269 3.95 16.76 3.36
CA ALA A 269 3.35 15.52 3.87
C ALA A 269 3.66 15.30 5.36
N ILE A 270 4.94 15.47 5.76
CA ILE A 270 5.35 15.36 7.17
C ILE A 270 4.62 16.39 8.04
N ARG A 271 4.49 17.65 7.58
CA ARG A 271 3.75 18.69 8.32
C ARG A 271 2.26 18.39 8.45
N ALA A 272 1.64 17.81 7.41
CA ALA A 272 0.24 17.38 7.45
C ALA A 272 0.02 16.35 8.56
N GLY A 273 1.00 15.48 8.81
CA GLY A 273 0.97 14.48 9.87
C GLY A 273 1.22 13.05 9.37
N VAL A 274 1.66 12.90 8.11
CA VAL A 274 2.09 11.61 7.56
C VAL A 274 3.36 11.15 8.29
N ASP A 275 3.44 9.87 8.56
CA ASP A 275 4.57 9.28 9.27
C ASP A 275 5.75 9.08 8.32
N VAL A 276 5.55 8.48 7.14
CA VAL A 276 6.64 8.10 6.25
C VAL A 276 6.36 8.53 4.80
N VAL A 277 7.36 9.07 4.10
CA VAL A 277 7.24 9.45 2.69
C VAL A 277 7.65 8.28 1.79
N LEU A 278 6.78 7.87 0.87
CA LEU A 278 7.07 6.84 -0.12
C LEU A 278 7.61 7.47 -1.41
N HIS A 279 8.75 6.95 -1.89
CA HIS A 279 9.31 7.30 -3.18
C HIS A 279 9.63 6.05 -3.99
N CYS A 280 8.92 5.85 -5.09
CA CYS A 280 8.95 4.58 -5.81
C CYS A 280 9.97 4.51 -6.95
N HIS A 281 10.29 5.62 -7.64
CA HIS A 281 11.10 5.57 -8.86
C HIS A 281 12.56 5.15 -8.65
N GLY A 282 13.16 5.54 -7.53
CA GLY A 282 14.58 5.27 -7.26
C GLY A 282 15.54 6.22 -7.98
N ILE A 283 15.06 7.38 -8.46
CA ILE A 283 15.92 8.38 -9.09
C ILE A 283 16.74 9.08 -8.00
N MET A 284 18.07 8.97 -8.07
CA MET A 284 18.98 9.42 -7.01
C MET A 284 18.77 10.88 -6.57
N ALA A 285 18.65 11.81 -7.53
CA ALA A 285 18.44 13.22 -7.21
C ALA A 285 17.15 13.48 -6.41
N GLU A 286 16.09 12.72 -6.71
CA GLU A 286 14.81 12.80 -6.01
C GLU A 286 14.93 12.22 -4.61
N MET A 287 15.57 11.04 -4.49
CA MET A 287 15.84 10.40 -3.20
C MET A 287 16.67 11.28 -2.26
N VAL A 288 17.73 11.91 -2.76
CA VAL A 288 18.56 12.84 -1.98
C VAL A 288 17.73 14.02 -1.48
N ALA A 289 16.91 14.62 -2.35
CA ALA A 289 16.04 15.73 -1.98
C ALA A 289 15.02 15.35 -0.90
N ILE A 290 14.44 14.15 -0.97
CA ILE A 290 13.50 13.63 0.03
C ILE A 290 14.22 13.31 1.33
N ALA A 291 15.33 12.59 1.28
CA ALA A 291 16.11 12.18 2.45
C ALA A 291 16.63 13.37 3.26
N GLY A 292 16.93 14.51 2.62
CA GLY A 292 17.28 15.77 3.27
C GLY A 292 16.10 16.58 3.82
N ALA A 293 14.86 16.19 3.48
CA ALA A 293 13.64 16.91 3.81
C ALA A 293 12.78 16.21 4.89
N VAL A 294 12.97 14.91 5.09
CA VAL A 294 12.24 14.11 6.08
C VAL A 294 12.99 14.03 7.42
N PRO A 295 12.27 13.94 8.55
CA PRO A 295 12.89 13.77 9.86
C PRO A 295 13.38 12.34 10.09
N GLU A 296 14.14 12.15 11.17
CA GLU A 296 14.37 10.81 11.71
C GLU A 296 13.07 10.18 12.25
N MET A 297 13.02 8.85 12.26
CA MET A 297 11.96 8.06 12.89
C MET A 297 12.04 8.20 14.41
N ARG A 298 11.40 9.24 14.96
CA ARG A 298 11.34 9.54 16.40
C ARG A 298 9.91 9.82 16.87
N GLY A 299 9.68 9.75 18.19
CA GLY A 299 8.39 10.03 18.82
C GLY A 299 7.28 9.10 18.33
N ASP A 300 6.08 9.63 18.14
CA ASP A 300 4.92 8.85 17.69
C ASP A 300 5.16 8.10 16.38
N ARG A 301 5.90 8.69 15.44
CA ARG A 301 6.24 8.05 14.17
C ARG A 301 7.04 6.76 14.38
N ALA A 302 8.02 6.79 15.28
CA ALA A 302 8.80 5.61 15.64
C ALA A 302 7.95 4.57 16.37
N ARG A 303 7.09 5.01 17.29
CA ARG A 303 6.15 4.15 18.01
C ARG A 303 5.23 3.42 17.04
N ARG A 304 4.60 4.13 16.10
CA ARG A 304 3.70 3.55 15.09
C ARG A 304 4.43 2.59 14.14
N ALA A 305 5.64 2.93 13.72
CA ALA A 305 6.46 2.03 12.93
C ALA A 305 6.81 0.75 13.68
N ALA A 306 7.23 0.86 14.94
CA ALA A 306 7.53 -0.30 15.77
C ALA A 306 6.29 -1.16 16.01
N MET A 307 5.14 -0.54 16.29
CA MET A 307 3.85 -1.25 16.43
C MET A 307 3.44 -1.97 15.14
N ALA A 308 3.63 -1.35 13.98
CA ALA A 308 3.34 -1.98 12.69
C ALA A 308 4.24 -3.21 12.48
N LEU A 309 5.56 -3.05 12.65
CA LEU A 309 6.54 -4.15 12.46
C LEU A 309 6.37 -5.26 13.50
N ALA A 310 5.92 -4.96 14.71
CA ALA A 310 5.62 -5.96 15.73
C ALA A 310 4.46 -6.91 15.36
N ARG A 311 3.66 -6.55 14.34
CA ARG A 311 2.60 -7.42 13.81
C ARG A 311 3.08 -8.36 12.71
N LEU A 312 4.34 -8.23 12.26
CA LEU A 312 4.90 -9.14 11.27
C LEU A 312 5.08 -10.52 11.90
N ARG A 313 4.36 -11.52 11.39
CA ARG A 313 4.54 -12.91 11.86
C ARG A 313 5.78 -13.52 11.24
N HIS A 314 6.75 -13.90 12.08
CA HIS A 314 7.93 -14.62 11.60
C HIS A 314 7.58 -16.02 11.10
N ALA A 315 6.72 -16.75 11.81
CA ALA A 315 6.18 -18.04 11.40
C ALA A 315 4.75 -17.88 10.81
N PRO A 316 4.57 -18.04 9.50
CA PRO A 316 3.24 -18.03 8.88
C PRO A 316 2.36 -19.19 9.35
N GLU A 317 1.05 -19.07 9.20
CA GLU A 317 0.12 -20.18 9.38
C GLU A 317 0.45 -21.31 8.35
N PRO A 318 0.42 -22.62 8.72
CA PRO A 318 0.72 -23.71 7.80
C PRO A 318 -0.23 -23.79 6.60
N LEU A 319 0.31 -23.82 5.38
CA LEU A 319 -0.45 -23.80 4.13
C LEU A 319 0.02 -24.91 3.19
N ASP A 320 -0.90 -25.77 2.76
CA ASP A 320 -0.69 -26.60 1.58
C ASP A 320 -0.92 -25.74 0.33
N VAL A 321 0.18 -25.31 -0.30
CA VAL A 321 0.16 -24.34 -1.39
C VAL A 321 -0.49 -24.91 -2.65
N GLU A 322 -0.29 -26.20 -2.94
CA GLU A 322 -0.86 -26.85 -4.12
C GLU A 322 -2.37 -27.00 -3.98
N ALA A 323 -2.83 -27.52 -2.83
CA ALA A 323 -4.25 -27.65 -2.55
C ALA A 323 -4.95 -26.29 -2.51
N ALA A 324 -4.32 -25.27 -1.89
CA ALA A 324 -4.86 -23.92 -1.84
C ALA A 324 -4.98 -23.27 -3.22
N ARG A 325 -3.98 -23.46 -4.11
CA ARG A 325 -4.05 -22.98 -5.49
C ARG A 325 -5.16 -23.66 -6.28
N ALA A 326 -5.32 -24.98 -6.12
CA ALA A 326 -6.40 -25.72 -6.75
C ALA A 326 -7.79 -25.25 -6.26
N GLN A 327 -7.94 -25.02 -4.95
CA GLN A 327 -9.16 -24.48 -4.36
C GLN A 327 -9.50 -23.09 -4.90
N LEU A 328 -8.52 -22.18 -4.95
CA LEU A 328 -8.71 -20.84 -5.52
C LEU A 328 -9.14 -20.91 -6.98
N ALA A 329 -8.47 -21.72 -7.79
CA ALA A 329 -8.79 -21.89 -9.21
C ALA A 329 -10.21 -22.45 -9.40
N SER A 330 -10.59 -23.46 -8.61
CA SER A 330 -11.94 -24.04 -8.66
C SER A 330 -13.03 -23.02 -8.28
N ALA A 331 -12.82 -22.24 -7.22
CA ALA A 331 -13.77 -21.22 -6.79
C ALA A 331 -13.99 -20.12 -7.84
N LEU A 332 -12.94 -19.70 -8.53
CA LEU A 332 -13.02 -18.67 -9.58
C LEU A 332 -13.61 -19.21 -10.89
N ALA A 333 -13.43 -20.50 -11.19
CA ALA A 333 -14.03 -21.12 -12.38
C ALA A 333 -15.55 -21.32 -12.25
N LEU A 334 -16.06 -21.52 -11.03
CA LEU A 334 -17.50 -21.73 -10.76
C LEU A 334 -18.33 -20.43 -10.77
N GLY A 335 -17.68 -19.26 -10.70
CA GLY A 335 -18.35 -17.96 -10.75
C GLY A 335 -18.38 -17.31 -12.13
N GLY A 336 -17.61 -17.85 -13.09
CA GLY A 336 -17.52 -17.35 -14.46
C GLY A 336 -18.67 -17.81 -15.36
#